data_AF-A0A4Y3I0F0-F1
#
_entry.id   AF-A0A4Y3I0F0-F1
#
_cell.length_a   1.000
_cell.length_b   1.000
_cell.length_c   1.000
_cell.angle_alpha   90.00
_cell.angle_beta   90.00
_cell.angle_gamma   90.00
#
_symmetry.space_group_name_H-M   'P 1'
#
loop_
_entity.id
_entity.type
_entity.pdbx_description
1 polymer ?
#
loop_
_entity_poly.entity_id
_entity_poly.type
_entity_poly.pdbx_seq_one_letter_code
_entity_poly.pdbx_strand_id
1 'polypeptide(L)'
;MLTFQYQYHAQLKAFVESLDIKSPESGVTFVVVRKAGTLILIAGCASHLHMITLPIEEECSLKTGKFTINASLFKMFCQPLFENRTRAESIHLNVEYQNRRLPMLTMMVNQTTWRDAQAIPANDTHLELLTTVQSAGFELVSKCWLESALNHTLAHPALSLFRLNHRKEQLEIISKQTLHTFDVPYQNNPSIDLQLDSASVAGLKTLCRHSRAHGIYVCVDSEVAYFSDEITTICFALRFDEADIKAKPIHYRVESTFSVHAGELMGELTAHSKVDTLHQQNQTSLYVSPEGILIGSATDKEACHRLFENKVPSNDAPLLYSLRATEFKQALSQYRKLSTREVFLQVLLGPDGSRVLGLYKDTGAEHPYSTVAIELSPQGLASIEETIEYHQSMKPAQGDLFSDFND
;
A
#
# COMPACT_ATOMS: atom_id res chain seq x y z
N MET A 1 31.63 -20.30 -6.79
CA MET A 1 30.33 -19.97 -7.41
C MET A 1 29.80 -18.66 -6.82
N LEU A 2 28.85 -17.97 -7.45
CA LEU A 2 28.02 -16.93 -6.83
C LEU A 2 26.59 -17.48 -6.76
N THR A 3 25.97 -17.42 -5.59
CA THR A 3 24.62 -17.95 -5.38
C THR A 3 23.70 -16.83 -4.92
N PHE A 4 22.58 -16.63 -5.61
CA PHE A 4 21.47 -15.81 -5.13
C PHE A 4 20.44 -16.73 -4.48
N GLN A 5 20.30 -16.61 -3.17
CA GLN A 5 19.42 -17.47 -2.39
C GLN A 5 17.93 -17.20 -2.65
N TYR A 6 17.12 -18.26 -2.64
CA TYR A 6 15.68 -18.21 -2.88
C TYR A 6 14.96 -17.14 -2.03
N GLN A 7 15.36 -16.97 -0.77
CA GLN A 7 14.73 -16.01 0.13
C GLN A 7 14.83 -14.54 -0.32
N TYR A 8 15.76 -14.21 -1.22
CA TYR A 8 15.95 -12.87 -1.78
C TYR A 8 15.35 -12.70 -3.18
N HIS A 9 14.63 -13.70 -3.69
CA HIS A 9 14.08 -13.67 -5.05
C HIS A 9 13.09 -12.52 -5.26
N ALA A 10 12.29 -12.16 -4.25
CA ALA A 10 11.33 -11.05 -4.38
C ALA A 10 12.04 -9.70 -4.59
N GLN A 11 13.09 -9.44 -3.80
CA GLN A 11 13.92 -8.23 -3.90
C GLN A 11 14.71 -8.22 -5.21
N LEU A 12 15.33 -9.35 -5.57
CA LEU A 12 16.08 -9.47 -6.81
C LEU A 12 15.17 -9.32 -8.04
N LYS A 13 13.94 -9.84 -7.99
CA LYS A 13 12.95 -9.67 -9.05
C LYS A 13 12.59 -8.19 -9.23
N ALA A 14 12.27 -7.48 -8.14
CA ALA A 14 11.98 -6.05 -8.20
C ALA A 14 13.18 -5.23 -8.73
N PHE A 15 14.40 -5.59 -8.32
CA PHE A 15 15.63 -4.99 -8.84
C PHE A 15 15.77 -5.19 -10.36
N VAL A 16 15.57 -6.42 -10.83
CA VAL A 16 15.68 -6.77 -12.26
C VAL A 16 14.58 -6.13 -13.11
N GLU A 17 13.37 -5.99 -12.56
CA GLU A 17 12.25 -5.28 -13.20
C GLU A 17 12.54 -3.78 -13.37
N SER A 18 13.33 -3.18 -12.47
CA SER A 18 13.70 -1.76 -12.51
C SER A 18 14.84 -1.42 -13.48
N LEU A 19 15.52 -2.42 -14.06
CA LEU A 19 16.64 -2.18 -14.96
C LEU A 19 16.18 -1.53 -16.27
N ASP A 20 16.79 -0.40 -16.61
CA ASP A 20 16.63 0.20 -17.93
C ASP A 20 17.40 -0.63 -18.97
N ILE A 21 16.68 -1.45 -19.73
CA ILE A 21 17.24 -2.28 -20.80
C ILE A 21 17.25 -1.57 -22.16
N LYS A 22 16.74 -0.33 -22.24
CA LYS A 22 16.68 0.43 -23.50
C LYS A 22 18.02 1.09 -23.81
N SER A 23 18.82 1.40 -22.78
CA SER A 23 20.16 1.93 -22.95
C SER A 23 21.20 0.80 -23.04
N PRO A 24 22.00 0.71 -24.11
CA PRO A 24 23.06 -0.29 -24.23
C PRO A 24 24.20 -0.08 -23.22
N GLU A 25 24.32 1.13 -22.65
CA GLU A 25 25.30 1.47 -21.61
C GLU A 25 24.81 1.16 -20.19
N SER A 26 23.55 0.74 -20.04
CA SER A 26 22.99 0.37 -18.76
C SER A 26 23.71 -0.85 -18.19
N GLY A 27 24.24 -0.69 -16.98
CA GLY A 27 25.00 -1.70 -16.28
C GLY A 27 24.45 -1.99 -14.89
N VAL A 28 24.82 -3.14 -14.35
CA VAL A 28 24.66 -3.46 -12.93
C VAL A 28 26.04 -3.48 -12.31
N THR A 29 26.29 -2.59 -11.36
CA THR A 29 27.57 -2.55 -10.63
C THR A 29 27.51 -3.43 -9.39
N PHE A 30 28.50 -4.29 -9.26
CA PHE A 30 28.73 -5.20 -8.15
C PHE A 30 29.80 -4.59 -7.25
N VAL A 31 29.51 -4.45 -5.97
CA VAL A 31 30.47 -4.06 -4.93
C VAL A 31 30.57 -5.22 -3.94
N VAL A 32 31.71 -5.91 -3.98
CA VAL A 32 31.98 -7.11 -3.20
C VAL A 32 32.86 -6.76 -2.02
N VAL A 33 32.37 -6.96 -0.80
CA VAL A 33 33.10 -6.73 0.45
C VAL A 33 33.19 -8.03 1.24
N ARG A 34 34.18 -8.88 0.94
CA ARG A 34 34.30 -10.21 1.56
C ARG A 34 34.47 -10.17 3.08
N LYS A 35 35.19 -9.17 3.62
CA LYS A 35 35.37 -9.02 5.07
C LYS A 35 34.04 -8.79 5.81
N ALA A 36 33.09 -8.11 5.17
CA ALA A 36 31.76 -7.87 5.71
C ALA A 36 30.76 -8.97 5.31
N GLY A 37 31.15 -9.88 4.41
CA GLY A 37 30.25 -10.89 3.87
C GLY A 37 29.12 -10.31 3.01
N THR A 38 29.33 -9.19 2.31
CA THR A 38 28.25 -8.47 1.59
C THR A 38 28.56 -8.23 0.12
N LEU A 39 27.53 -8.40 -0.72
CA LEU A 39 27.46 -8.04 -2.14
C LEU A 39 26.41 -6.95 -2.30
N ILE A 40 26.79 -5.79 -2.83
CA ILE A 40 25.86 -4.73 -3.19
C ILE A 40 25.73 -4.71 -4.71
N LEU A 41 24.50 -4.83 -5.21
CA LEU A 41 24.16 -4.61 -6.61
C LEU A 41 23.53 -3.24 -6.74
N ILE A 42 23.96 -2.47 -7.75
CA ILE A 42 23.55 -1.08 -7.97
C ILE A 42 23.13 -0.93 -9.42
N ALA A 43 21.97 -0.31 -9.64
CA ALA A 43 21.48 0.06 -10.96
C ALA A 43 20.72 1.39 -10.93
N GLY A 44 20.63 2.03 -12.10
CA GLY A 44 19.86 3.26 -12.29
C GLY A 44 20.73 4.51 -12.20
N CYS A 45 20.13 5.62 -11.79
CA CYS A 45 20.78 6.92 -11.70
C CYS A 45 20.25 7.71 -10.51
N ALA A 46 20.74 8.94 -10.30
CA ALA A 46 20.32 9.78 -9.17
C ALA A 46 18.80 9.97 -9.07
N SER A 47 18.09 10.01 -10.21
CA SER A 47 16.63 10.19 -10.21
C SER A 47 15.83 8.91 -10.00
N HIS A 48 16.45 7.76 -10.19
CA HIS A 48 15.80 6.46 -10.03
C HIS A 48 16.88 5.39 -9.77
N LEU A 49 17.32 5.29 -8.53
CA LEU A 49 18.36 4.35 -8.10
C LEU A 49 17.70 3.16 -7.40
N HIS A 50 18.22 1.96 -7.68
CA HIS A 50 17.85 0.75 -6.99
C HIS A 50 19.13 0.03 -6.58
N MET A 51 19.22 -0.35 -5.31
CA MET A 51 20.31 -1.10 -4.74
C MET A 51 19.78 -2.30 -3.97
N ILE A 52 20.50 -3.41 -4.04
CA ILE A 52 20.25 -4.57 -3.17
C ILE A 52 21.56 -5.03 -2.52
N THR A 53 21.55 -5.17 -1.20
CA THR A 53 22.64 -5.65 -0.35
C THR A 53 22.30 -7.07 0.08
N LEU A 54 23.10 -8.01 -0.41
CA LEU A 54 22.91 -9.44 -0.19
C LEU A 54 24.10 -10.01 0.58
N PRO A 55 23.89 -11.01 1.46
CA PRO A 55 25.00 -11.73 2.06
C PRO A 55 25.73 -12.57 1.00
N ILE A 56 27.03 -12.70 1.18
CA ILE A 56 27.91 -13.56 0.38
C ILE A 56 28.29 -14.78 1.22
N GLU A 57 28.11 -15.96 0.65
CA GLU A 57 28.55 -17.22 1.26
C GLU A 57 30.07 -17.32 1.31
N GLU A 58 30.62 -18.05 2.30
CA GLU A 58 32.06 -18.28 2.41
C GLU A 58 32.66 -18.92 1.16
N GLU A 59 31.90 -19.84 0.53
CA GLU A 59 32.23 -20.55 -0.69
C GLU A 59 32.16 -19.68 -1.97
N CYS A 60 31.74 -18.41 -1.83
CA CYS A 60 31.63 -17.54 -2.97
C CYS A 60 33.00 -17.27 -3.60
N SER A 61 33.09 -17.47 -4.91
CA SER A 61 34.35 -17.32 -5.65
C SER A 61 34.68 -15.86 -6.00
N LEU A 62 33.76 -14.91 -5.77
CA LEU A 62 34.02 -13.49 -5.98
C LEU A 62 35.08 -12.99 -5.00
N LYS A 63 36.12 -12.35 -5.52
CA LYS A 63 37.11 -11.60 -4.74
C LYS A 63 36.56 -10.21 -4.39
N THR A 64 37.03 -9.66 -3.26
CA THR A 64 36.75 -8.26 -2.89
C THR A 64 37.12 -7.34 -4.04
N GLY A 65 36.21 -6.45 -4.41
CA GLY A 65 36.39 -5.58 -5.57
C GLY A 65 35.09 -4.97 -6.04
N LYS A 66 35.18 -4.20 -7.12
CA LYS A 66 34.06 -3.50 -7.74
C LYS A 66 34.12 -3.72 -9.24
N PHE A 67 33.00 -4.04 -9.88
CA PHE A 67 32.93 -4.26 -11.32
C PHE A 67 31.51 -4.07 -11.84
N THR A 68 31.34 -3.93 -13.15
CA THR A 68 30.01 -3.79 -13.79
C THR A 68 29.82 -4.85 -14.86
N ILE A 69 28.58 -5.31 -15.03
CA ILE A 69 28.16 -6.12 -16.18
C ILE A 69 26.97 -5.45 -16.87
N ASN A 70 26.71 -5.81 -18.12
CA ASN A 70 25.57 -5.29 -18.85
C ASN A 70 24.23 -5.66 -18.18
N ALA A 71 23.33 -4.69 -18.01
CA ALA A 71 22.06 -4.87 -17.30
C ALA A 71 21.10 -5.83 -18.01
N SER A 72 21.03 -5.79 -19.35
CA SER A 72 20.19 -6.71 -20.14
C SER A 72 20.65 -8.16 -20.02
N LEU A 73 21.95 -8.39 -19.98
CA LEU A 73 22.54 -9.71 -19.75
C LEU A 73 22.32 -10.19 -18.30
N PHE A 74 22.43 -9.30 -17.32
CA PHE A 74 22.07 -9.63 -15.94
C PHE A 74 20.60 -9.99 -15.79
N LYS A 75 19.69 -9.26 -16.45
CA LYS A 75 18.26 -9.61 -16.52
C LYS A 75 18.04 -11.01 -17.11
N MET A 76 18.81 -11.37 -18.14
CA MET A 76 18.81 -12.72 -18.69
C MET A 76 19.34 -13.77 -17.70
N PHE A 77 20.29 -13.44 -16.83
CA PHE A 77 20.71 -14.34 -15.75
C PHE A 77 19.62 -14.56 -14.71
N CYS A 78 18.83 -13.53 -14.45
CA CYS A 78 17.72 -13.59 -13.51
C CYS A 78 16.40 -14.07 -14.14
N GLN A 79 16.40 -14.52 -15.41
CA GLN A 79 15.22 -15.06 -16.09
C GLN A 79 14.49 -16.17 -15.29
N PRO A 80 15.18 -17.10 -14.59
CA PRO A 80 14.52 -18.10 -13.75
C PRO A 80 13.59 -17.52 -12.67
N LEU A 81 13.77 -16.27 -12.23
CA LEU A 81 12.86 -15.59 -11.28
C LEU A 81 11.46 -15.35 -11.83
N PHE A 82 11.32 -15.37 -13.16
CA PHE A 82 10.09 -15.06 -13.88
C PHE A 82 9.44 -16.29 -14.51
N GLU A 83 10.16 -17.40 -14.55
CA GLU A 83 9.61 -18.68 -15.00
C GLU A 83 8.78 -19.27 -13.84
N ASN A 84 7.53 -19.67 -14.11
CA ASN A 84 6.63 -20.33 -13.14
C ASN A 84 7.11 -21.76 -12.80
N ARG A 85 8.38 -21.92 -12.41
CA ARG A 85 8.90 -23.18 -11.90
C ARG A 85 8.50 -23.27 -10.43
N THR A 86 7.71 -24.28 -10.11
CA THR A 86 7.24 -24.63 -8.77
C THR A 86 8.34 -25.01 -7.78
N ARG A 87 9.62 -24.95 -8.17
CA ARG A 87 10.75 -25.27 -7.30
C ARG A 87 11.50 -24.00 -6.90
N ALA A 88 11.57 -23.80 -5.59
CA ALA A 88 12.40 -22.81 -4.92
C ALA A 88 13.89 -23.18 -5.07
N GLU A 89 14.49 -22.91 -6.22
CA GLU A 89 15.91 -23.16 -6.49
C GLU A 89 16.67 -21.84 -6.54
N SER A 90 17.85 -21.79 -5.92
CA SER A 90 18.75 -20.63 -5.93
C SER A 90 19.36 -20.42 -7.32
N ILE A 91 19.71 -19.17 -7.65
CA ILE A 91 20.37 -18.85 -8.93
C ILE A 91 21.87 -18.97 -8.75
N HIS A 92 22.50 -19.80 -9.59
CA HIS A 92 23.94 -20.05 -9.53
C HIS A 92 24.65 -19.46 -10.75
N LEU A 93 25.69 -18.67 -10.49
CA LEU A 93 26.60 -18.13 -11.49
C LEU A 93 28.01 -18.66 -11.23
N ASN A 94 28.62 -19.23 -12.26
CA ASN A 94 30.04 -19.58 -12.23
C ASN A 94 30.88 -18.31 -12.34
N VAL A 95 31.96 -18.24 -11.57
CA VAL A 95 32.83 -17.06 -11.48
C VAL A 95 34.23 -17.51 -11.83
N GLU A 96 34.78 -16.96 -12.92
CA GLU A 96 36.13 -17.24 -13.35
C GLU A 96 36.94 -15.95 -13.48
N TYR A 97 38.23 -15.98 -13.16
CA TYR A 97 39.10 -14.83 -13.36
C TYR A 97 40.00 -14.94 -14.59
N GLN A 98 40.20 -16.13 -15.18
CA GLN A 98 41.00 -16.34 -16.41
C GLN A 98 42.29 -15.49 -16.52
N ASN A 99 43.06 -15.38 -15.44
CA ASN A 99 44.26 -14.52 -15.32
C ASN A 99 44.03 -13.00 -15.51
N ARG A 100 42.78 -12.54 -15.49
CA ARG A 100 42.34 -11.14 -15.50
C ARG A 100 42.08 -10.64 -14.07
N ARG A 101 42.06 -9.31 -13.93
CA ARG A 101 41.68 -8.65 -12.67
C ARG A 101 40.17 -8.69 -12.41
N LEU A 102 39.36 -8.69 -13.47
CA LEU A 102 37.90 -8.66 -13.41
C LEU A 102 37.31 -10.04 -13.72
N PRO A 103 36.21 -10.44 -13.04
CA PRO A 103 35.63 -11.75 -13.26
C PRO A 103 34.89 -11.86 -14.60
N MET A 104 34.74 -13.08 -15.07
CA MET A 104 33.71 -13.50 -16.01
C MET A 104 32.64 -14.26 -15.24
N LEU A 105 31.38 -13.89 -15.45
CA LEU A 105 30.23 -14.57 -14.85
C LEU A 105 29.55 -15.43 -15.91
N THR A 106 29.39 -16.72 -15.63
CA THR A 106 28.78 -17.67 -16.56
C THR A 106 27.54 -18.29 -15.94
N MET A 107 26.42 -18.22 -16.66
CA MET A 107 25.21 -18.95 -16.30
C MET A 107 24.99 -20.12 -17.26
N MET A 108 24.88 -21.33 -16.69
CA MET A 108 24.43 -22.51 -17.43
C MET A 108 22.89 -22.51 -17.46
N VAL A 109 22.30 -22.30 -18.64
CA VAL A 109 20.83 -22.34 -18.83
C VAL A 109 20.35 -23.80 -18.90
N ASN A 110 21.11 -24.63 -19.61
CA ASN A 110 20.93 -26.07 -19.74
C ASN A 110 22.29 -26.70 -20.12
N GLN A 111 22.32 -28.01 -20.39
CA GLN A 111 23.56 -28.73 -20.72
C GLN A 111 24.30 -28.22 -21.98
N THR A 112 23.62 -27.51 -22.87
CA THR A 112 24.16 -27.07 -24.17
C THR A 112 24.18 -25.55 -24.35
N THR A 113 23.57 -24.80 -23.43
CA THR A 113 23.40 -23.35 -23.53
C THR A 113 23.95 -22.70 -22.29
N TRP A 114 24.97 -21.86 -22.48
CA TRP A 114 25.50 -21.00 -21.43
C TRP A 114 25.54 -19.55 -21.91
N ARG A 115 25.63 -18.63 -20.95
CA ARG A 115 25.67 -17.19 -21.17
C ARG A 115 26.80 -16.60 -20.36
N ASP A 116 27.70 -15.88 -21.01
CA ASP A 116 28.89 -15.29 -20.39
C ASP A 116 28.79 -13.77 -20.32
N ALA A 117 29.06 -13.20 -19.14
CA ALA A 117 29.21 -11.78 -18.91
C ALA A 117 30.65 -11.48 -18.52
N GLN A 118 31.41 -10.88 -19.43
CA GLN A 118 32.71 -10.31 -19.08
C GLN A 118 32.48 -9.01 -18.30
N ALA A 119 32.98 -8.95 -17.07
CA ALA A 119 32.90 -7.73 -16.29
C ALA A 119 33.84 -6.65 -16.82
N ILE A 120 33.37 -5.41 -16.75
CA ILE A 120 34.11 -4.17 -17.04
C ILE A 120 34.37 -3.41 -15.72
N PRO A 121 35.18 -2.34 -15.72
CA PRO A 121 35.35 -1.49 -14.55
C PRO A 121 34.01 -1.02 -13.96
N ALA A 122 33.99 -0.77 -12.65
CA ALA A 122 32.82 -0.27 -11.96
C ALA A 122 32.33 1.05 -12.58
N ASN A 123 31.02 1.28 -12.57
CA ASN A 123 30.44 2.54 -13.01
C ASN A 123 30.66 3.58 -11.90
N ASP A 124 31.37 4.67 -12.21
CA ASP A 124 31.74 5.68 -11.20
C ASP A 124 30.51 6.40 -10.62
N THR A 125 29.49 6.70 -11.44
CA THR A 125 28.21 7.27 -10.96
C THR A 125 27.54 6.36 -9.93
N HIS A 126 27.55 5.04 -10.14
CA HIS A 126 27.00 4.10 -9.15
C HIS A 126 27.79 4.13 -7.82
N LEU A 127 29.11 4.32 -7.87
CA LEU A 127 29.95 4.39 -6.67
C LEU A 127 29.76 5.69 -5.89
N GLU A 128 29.55 6.81 -6.60
CA GLU A 128 29.19 8.09 -6.00
C GLU A 128 27.81 8.02 -5.32
N LEU A 129 26.83 7.40 -5.97
CA LEU A 129 25.50 7.17 -5.39
C LEU A 129 25.56 6.28 -4.16
N LEU A 130 26.35 5.18 -4.19
CA LEU A 130 26.58 4.34 -3.02
C LEU A 130 27.15 5.14 -1.84
N THR A 131 28.13 6.00 -2.11
CA THR A 131 28.76 6.84 -1.08
C THR A 131 27.74 7.81 -0.47
N THR A 132 26.90 8.42 -1.33
CA THR A 132 25.83 9.33 -0.92
C THR A 132 24.83 8.62 0.00
N VAL A 133 24.34 7.45 -0.41
CA VAL A 133 23.43 6.62 0.39
C VAL A 133 24.06 6.22 1.73
N GLN A 134 25.34 5.84 1.74
CA GLN A 134 26.03 5.46 2.98
C GLN A 134 26.23 6.62 3.96
N SER A 135 26.28 7.86 3.45
CA SER A 135 26.39 9.07 4.26
C SER A 135 25.03 9.68 4.64
N ALA A 136 23.91 9.15 4.14
CA ALA A 136 22.60 9.72 4.34
C ALA A 136 22.12 9.56 5.79
N GLY A 137 21.52 10.63 6.34
CA GLY A 137 20.93 10.64 7.67
C GLY A 137 19.54 10.02 7.67
N PHE A 138 19.47 8.69 7.67
CA PHE A 138 18.19 7.98 7.68
C PHE A 138 17.47 8.05 9.01
N GLU A 139 16.15 8.22 8.94
CA GLU A 139 15.22 8.07 10.06
C GLU A 139 14.44 6.76 9.91
N LEU A 140 14.32 5.99 10.99
CA LEU A 140 13.59 4.73 10.97
C LEU A 140 12.09 4.98 11.19
N VAL A 141 11.26 4.62 10.21
CA VAL A 141 9.81 4.72 10.27
C VAL A 141 9.19 3.32 10.31
N SER A 142 8.15 3.12 11.13
CA SER A 142 7.45 1.83 11.18
C SER A 142 6.85 1.48 9.80
N LYS A 143 7.08 0.25 9.33
CA LYS A 143 6.52 -0.23 8.07
C LYS A 143 5.00 -0.28 8.12
N CYS A 144 4.44 -0.77 9.22
CA CYS A 144 2.98 -0.82 9.43
C CYS A 144 2.35 0.58 9.39
N TRP A 145 3.06 1.59 9.91
CA TRP A 145 2.64 2.98 9.85
C TRP A 145 2.63 3.48 8.39
N LEU A 146 3.73 3.27 7.65
CA LEU A 146 3.86 3.68 6.25
C LEU A 146 2.79 3.01 5.37
N GLU A 147 2.61 1.69 5.49
CA GLU A 147 1.59 0.96 4.75
C GLU A 147 0.19 1.52 5.00
N SER A 148 -0.10 1.91 6.24
CA SER A 148 -1.38 2.52 6.57
C SER A 148 -1.54 3.89 5.94
N ALA A 149 -0.55 4.77 6.05
CA ALA A 149 -0.59 6.10 5.44
C ALA A 149 -0.72 6.00 3.90
N LEU A 150 0.02 5.08 3.29
CA LEU A 150 -0.04 4.82 1.85
C LEU A 150 -1.39 4.24 1.41
N ASN A 151 -2.14 3.58 2.28
CA ASN A 151 -3.46 3.05 1.90
C ASN A 151 -4.50 4.14 1.65
N HIS A 152 -4.36 5.35 2.19
CA HIS A 152 -5.29 6.45 1.90
C HIS A 152 -5.27 6.81 0.40
N THR A 153 -4.13 6.61 -0.27
CA THR A 153 -4.01 6.85 -1.72
C THR A 153 -4.86 5.90 -2.58
N LEU A 154 -5.38 4.79 -2.03
CA LEU A 154 -6.22 3.86 -2.79
C LEU A 154 -7.57 4.49 -3.19
N ALA A 155 -8.08 5.42 -2.39
CA ALA A 155 -9.29 6.18 -2.70
C ALA A 155 -9.05 7.27 -3.77
N HIS A 156 -7.78 7.52 -4.14
CA HIS A 156 -7.38 8.62 -5.03
C HIS A 156 -6.54 8.07 -6.21
N PRO A 157 -7.16 7.42 -7.21
CA PRO A 157 -6.43 6.82 -8.33
C PRO A 157 -5.68 7.84 -9.21
N ALA A 158 -6.12 9.10 -9.21
CA ALA A 158 -5.48 10.22 -9.91
C ALA A 158 -4.58 11.06 -8.98
N LEU A 159 -3.88 10.38 -8.06
CA LEU A 159 -2.89 10.97 -7.15
C LEU A 159 -1.81 11.72 -7.94
N SER A 160 -1.61 12.99 -7.62
CA SER A 160 -0.45 13.77 -8.07
C SER A 160 0.59 13.91 -6.96
N LEU A 161 0.14 14.22 -5.73
CA LEU A 161 1.02 14.46 -4.59
C LEU A 161 0.51 13.75 -3.33
N PHE A 162 1.42 13.10 -2.63
CA PHE A 162 1.25 12.60 -1.27
C PHE A 162 2.16 13.41 -0.35
N ARG A 163 1.61 13.99 0.72
CA ARG A 163 2.35 14.81 1.67
C ARG A 163 2.03 14.40 3.10
N LEU A 164 3.06 14.14 3.90
CA LEU A 164 2.98 14.03 5.34
C LEU A 164 3.56 15.29 5.94
N ASN A 165 2.78 15.95 6.81
CA ASN A 165 3.21 17.12 7.54
C ASN A 165 3.32 16.78 9.03
N HIS A 166 4.53 16.65 9.56
CA HIS A 166 4.73 16.29 10.96
C HIS A 166 4.23 17.39 11.91
N ARG A 167 4.40 18.68 11.54
CA ARG A 167 4.04 19.81 12.41
C ARG A 167 2.55 19.95 12.61
N LYS A 168 1.78 19.68 11.55
CA LYS A 168 0.32 19.71 11.59
C LYS A 168 -0.29 18.37 11.96
N GLU A 169 0.51 17.31 12.04
CA GLU A 169 0.05 15.93 12.19
C GLU A 169 -1.03 15.56 11.16
N GLN A 170 -0.79 15.96 9.90
CA GLN A 170 -1.73 15.80 8.80
C GLN A 170 -1.14 14.96 7.66
N LEU A 171 -1.98 14.11 7.11
CA LEU A 171 -1.75 13.44 5.84
C LEU A 171 -2.55 14.16 4.76
N GLU A 172 -1.87 14.54 3.69
CA GLU A 172 -2.42 15.34 2.61
C GLU A 172 -2.25 14.60 1.28
N ILE A 173 -3.34 14.52 0.53
CA ILE A 173 -3.38 13.86 -0.77
C ILE A 173 -3.94 14.83 -1.78
N ILE A 174 -3.20 15.06 -2.87
CA ILE A 174 -3.65 15.87 -3.98
C ILE A 174 -4.06 14.95 -5.11
N SER A 175 -5.30 15.12 -5.56
CA SER A 175 -5.88 14.36 -6.67
C SER A 175 -6.70 15.33 -7.51
N LYS A 176 -6.47 15.33 -8.83
CA LYS A 176 -7.13 16.27 -9.75
C LYS A 176 -7.09 17.73 -9.25
N GLN A 177 -5.92 18.19 -8.78
CA GLN A 177 -5.68 19.55 -8.26
C GLN A 177 -6.50 19.92 -7.00
N THR A 178 -7.11 18.94 -6.34
CA THR A 178 -7.86 19.13 -5.10
C THR A 178 -7.07 18.53 -3.94
N LEU A 179 -6.90 19.30 -2.87
CA LEU A 179 -6.20 18.86 -1.66
C LEU A 179 -7.20 18.21 -0.68
N HIS A 180 -7.00 16.92 -0.42
CA HIS A 180 -7.68 16.15 0.60
C HIS A 180 -6.80 16.05 1.84
N THR A 181 -7.34 16.37 3.02
CA THR A 181 -6.60 16.34 4.29
C THR A 181 -7.20 15.29 5.20
N PHE A 182 -6.33 14.52 5.84
CA PHE A 182 -6.68 13.43 6.74
C PHE A 182 -5.90 13.55 8.04
N ASP A 183 -6.54 13.13 9.12
CA ASP A 183 -5.88 12.98 10.41
C ASP A 183 -4.95 11.76 10.41
N VAL A 184 -3.70 11.94 10.86
CA VAL A 184 -2.70 10.87 10.83
C VAL A 184 -3.00 9.83 11.93
N PRO A 185 -2.86 8.50 11.68
CA PRO A 185 -3.53 7.50 12.50
C PRO A 185 -2.96 7.20 13.90
N TYR A 186 -1.77 7.67 14.27
CA TYR A 186 -1.01 6.93 15.29
C TYR A 186 -0.60 7.79 16.49
N GLN A 187 -0.66 7.19 17.68
CA GLN A 187 -0.13 7.78 18.93
C GLN A 187 1.38 8.09 18.83
N ASN A 188 2.08 7.43 17.89
CA ASN A 188 3.51 7.60 17.62
C ASN A 188 3.71 7.98 16.14
N ASN A 189 3.29 9.18 15.75
CA ASN A 189 3.56 9.67 14.40
C ASN A 189 5.06 9.90 14.21
N PRO A 190 5.64 9.51 13.06
CA PRO A 190 7.04 9.78 12.77
C PRO A 190 7.24 11.29 12.62
N SER A 191 8.35 11.79 13.15
CA SER A 191 8.75 13.20 13.07
C SER A 191 9.35 13.55 11.71
N ILE A 192 8.73 13.10 10.62
CA ILE A 192 9.24 13.25 9.26
C ILE A 192 8.25 14.03 8.40
N ASP A 193 8.77 14.99 7.64
CA ASP A 193 8.04 15.57 6.51
C ASP A 193 8.36 14.76 5.26
N LEU A 194 7.32 14.32 4.56
CA LEU A 194 7.45 13.48 3.38
C LEU A 194 6.62 14.08 2.27
N GLN A 195 7.21 14.31 1.10
CA GLN A 195 6.49 14.74 -0.09
C GLN A 195 6.86 13.82 -1.24
N LEU A 196 5.88 13.16 -1.84
CA LEU A 196 6.07 12.13 -2.84
C LEU A 196 5.10 12.27 -4.00
N ASP A 197 5.59 12.02 -5.20
CA ASP A 197 4.74 11.89 -6.39
C ASP A 197 4.16 10.48 -6.52
N SER A 198 3.33 10.28 -7.53
CA SER A 198 2.73 8.99 -7.87
C SER A 198 3.75 7.86 -8.00
N ALA A 199 4.87 8.10 -8.68
CA ALA A 199 5.89 7.08 -8.95
C ALA A 199 6.62 6.67 -7.66
N SER A 200 6.99 7.64 -6.84
CA SER A 200 7.67 7.42 -5.56
C SER A 200 6.76 6.69 -4.57
N VAL A 201 5.46 7.03 -4.53
CA VAL A 201 4.46 6.31 -3.73
C VAL A 201 4.34 4.85 -4.17
N ALA A 202 4.29 4.58 -5.49
CA ALA A 202 4.22 3.22 -6.02
C ALA A 202 5.48 2.41 -5.68
N GLY A 203 6.66 3.05 -5.78
CA GLY A 203 7.94 2.47 -5.39
C GLY A 203 7.99 2.09 -3.92
N LEU A 204 7.61 3.02 -3.03
CA LEU A 204 7.58 2.78 -1.58
C LEU A 204 6.58 1.68 -1.20
N LYS A 205 5.38 1.65 -1.82
CA LYS A 205 4.42 0.55 -1.63
C LYS A 205 5.03 -0.80 -2.00
N THR A 206 5.78 -0.85 -3.11
CA THR A 206 6.44 -2.08 -3.58
C THR A 206 7.54 -2.52 -2.60
N LEU A 207 8.33 -1.58 -2.07
CA LEU A 207 9.32 -1.85 -1.04
C LEU A 207 8.67 -2.44 0.22
N CYS A 208 7.66 -1.77 0.78
CA CYS A 208 6.94 -2.25 1.97
C CYS A 208 6.39 -3.67 1.76
N ARG A 209 5.79 -3.94 0.60
CA ARG A 209 5.19 -5.25 0.28
C ARG A 209 6.20 -6.39 0.26
N HIS A 210 7.42 -6.15 -0.26
CA HIS A 210 8.45 -7.19 -0.37
C HIS A 210 9.36 -7.25 0.86
N SER A 211 9.34 -6.22 1.70
CA SER A 211 10.17 -6.14 2.89
C SER A 211 9.67 -7.03 4.01
N ARG A 212 10.61 -7.76 4.63
CA ARG A 212 10.37 -8.48 5.90
C ARG A 212 10.69 -7.63 7.12
N ALA A 213 11.29 -6.44 6.94
CA ALA A 213 11.64 -5.56 8.05
C ALA A 213 10.38 -5.02 8.75
N HIS A 214 10.54 -4.66 10.02
CA HIS A 214 9.50 -4.01 10.82
C HIS A 214 9.45 -2.49 10.59
N GLY A 215 10.54 -1.91 10.09
CA GLY A 215 10.66 -0.50 9.76
C GLY A 215 11.37 -0.30 8.42
N ILE A 216 11.19 0.90 7.87
CA ILE A 216 11.85 1.38 6.66
C ILE A 216 12.63 2.62 7.05
N TYR A 217 13.91 2.65 6.68
CA TYR A 217 14.76 3.82 6.80
C TYR A 217 14.41 4.80 5.70
N VAL A 218 14.09 6.04 6.08
CA VAL A 218 13.66 7.09 5.18
C VAL A 218 14.63 8.26 5.30
N CYS A 219 15.11 8.77 4.16
CA CYS A 219 15.88 10.00 4.10
C CYS A 219 15.35 10.83 2.94
N VAL A 220 14.90 12.05 3.21
CA VAL A 220 14.25 12.91 2.22
C VAL A 220 14.89 14.28 2.31
N ASP A 221 15.25 14.83 1.15
CA ASP A 221 15.63 16.23 1.00
C ASP A 221 14.69 16.93 0.00
N SER A 222 15.08 18.10 -0.52
CA SER A 222 14.24 18.84 -1.48
C SER A 222 14.18 18.23 -2.88
N GLU A 223 15.14 17.38 -3.25
CA GLU A 223 15.33 16.89 -4.61
C GLU A 223 15.16 15.37 -4.73
N VAL A 224 15.41 14.61 -3.65
CA VAL A 224 15.39 13.15 -3.65
C VAL A 224 14.79 12.57 -2.37
N ALA A 225 14.19 11.39 -2.51
CA ALA A 225 13.76 10.55 -1.40
C ALA A 225 14.38 9.16 -1.50
N TYR A 226 15.09 8.77 -0.45
CA TYR A 226 15.65 7.44 -0.24
C TYR A 226 14.80 6.62 0.73
N PHE A 227 14.57 5.37 0.37
CA PHE A 227 13.89 4.40 1.22
C PHE A 227 14.70 3.11 1.26
N SER A 228 14.95 2.58 2.46
CA SER A 228 15.73 1.36 2.64
C SER A 228 15.11 0.41 3.65
N ASP A 229 15.09 -0.88 3.33
CA ASP A 229 14.79 -1.95 4.29
C ASP A 229 16.04 -2.73 4.71
N GLU A 230 17.21 -2.09 4.63
CA GLU A 230 18.56 -2.64 4.84
C GLU A 230 19.05 -3.58 3.73
N ILE A 231 18.13 -4.34 3.12
CA ILE A 231 18.43 -5.19 1.97
C ILE A 231 18.29 -4.37 0.69
N THR A 232 17.15 -3.74 0.49
CA THR A 232 16.78 -3.01 -0.71
C THR A 232 16.78 -1.53 -0.40
N THR A 233 17.46 -0.75 -1.22
CA THR A 233 17.41 0.72 -1.15
C THR A 233 16.93 1.25 -2.50
N ILE A 234 15.91 2.09 -2.48
CA ILE A 234 15.37 2.76 -3.65
C ILE A 234 15.43 4.28 -3.46
N CYS A 235 15.62 5.01 -4.56
CA CYS A 235 15.67 6.45 -4.57
C CYS A 235 14.84 7.00 -5.72
N PHE A 236 14.11 8.07 -5.46
CA PHE A 236 13.34 8.80 -6.48
C PHE A 236 13.70 10.27 -6.45
N ALA A 237 13.84 10.87 -7.64
CA ALA A 237 13.83 12.33 -7.74
C ALA A 237 12.43 12.88 -7.46
N LEU A 238 12.39 13.94 -6.69
CA LEU A 238 11.18 14.64 -6.28
C LEU A 238 10.96 15.81 -7.23
N ARG A 239 9.92 15.71 -8.07
CA ARG A 239 9.52 16.77 -8.99
C ARG A 239 8.03 16.98 -8.86
N PHE A 240 7.65 18.17 -8.45
CA PHE A 240 6.26 18.50 -8.16
C PHE A 240 5.79 19.65 -9.04
N ASP A 241 4.54 19.59 -9.48
CA ASP A 241 3.89 20.71 -10.16
C ASP A 241 3.63 21.83 -9.14
N GLU A 242 3.96 23.07 -9.48
CA GLU A 242 3.63 24.23 -8.64
C GLU A 242 2.13 24.34 -8.36
N ALA A 243 1.29 23.94 -9.32
CA ALA A 243 -0.16 23.94 -9.16
C ALA A 243 -0.61 22.95 -8.08
N ASP A 244 0.03 21.78 -8.01
CA ASP A 244 -0.21 20.81 -6.93
C ASP A 244 0.28 21.36 -5.59
N ILE A 245 1.49 21.93 -5.52
CA ILE A 245 2.00 22.53 -4.26
C ILE A 245 1.03 23.60 -3.71
N LYS A 246 0.39 24.36 -4.59
CA LYS A 246 -0.55 25.45 -4.27
C LYS A 246 -2.02 25.01 -4.25
N ALA A 247 -2.32 23.71 -4.35
CA ALA A 247 -3.69 23.21 -4.36
C ALA A 247 -4.45 23.63 -3.10
N LYS A 248 -5.74 23.94 -3.25
CA LYS A 248 -6.59 24.39 -2.15
C LYS A 248 -7.32 23.20 -1.51
N PRO A 249 -7.53 23.23 -0.18
CA PRO A 249 -8.35 22.22 0.49
C PRO A 249 -9.74 22.12 -0.13
N ILE A 250 -10.25 20.89 -0.27
CA ILE A 250 -11.65 20.68 -0.56
C ILE A 250 -12.50 21.15 0.62
N HIS A 251 -13.55 21.90 0.32
CA HIS A 251 -14.51 22.35 1.32
C HIS A 251 -15.77 21.50 1.18
N TYR A 252 -15.96 20.57 2.10
CA TYR A 252 -17.15 19.72 2.15
C TYR A 252 -18.27 20.41 2.92
N ARG A 253 -19.52 20.19 2.46
CA ARG A 253 -20.72 20.45 3.26
C ARG A 253 -21.17 19.15 3.91
N VAL A 254 -21.38 19.16 5.23
CA VAL A 254 -21.91 17.99 5.94
C VAL A 254 -23.39 17.82 5.61
N GLU A 255 -23.77 16.66 5.09
CA GLU A 255 -25.15 16.28 4.77
C GLU A 255 -25.80 15.40 5.86
N SER A 256 -25.02 14.63 6.60
CA SER A 256 -25.51 13.78 7.70
C SER A 256 -24.36 13.44 8.64
N THR A 257 -24.64 13.33 9.94
CA THR A 257 -23.68 12.88 10.96
C THR A 257 -24.34 11.79 11.79
N PHE A 258 -23.59 10.74 12.11
CA PHE A 258 -24.08 9.63 12.91
C PHE A 258 -22.92 8.83 13.51
N SER A 259 -23.21 7.94 14.46
CA SER A 259 -22.20 7.04 15.02
C SER A 259 -22.72 5.62 15.18
N VAL A 260 -21.80 4.66 15.10
CA VAL A 260 -22.11 3.23 15.18
C VAL A 260 -20.96 2.47 15.82
N HIS A 261 -21.25 1.34 16.47
CA HIS A 261 -20.22 0.48 17.02
C HIS A 261 -19.39 -0.16 15.89
N ALA A 262 -18.10 0.19 15.81
CA ALA A 262 -17.21 -0.18 14.71
C ALA A 262 -17.06 -1.71 14.58
N GLY A 263 -17.06 -2.42 15.71
CA GLY A 263 -16.97 -3.87 15.74
C GLY A 263 -18.23 -4.56 15.21
N GLU A 264 -19.41 -4.01 15.49
CA GLU A 264 -20.68 -4.58 15.03
C GLU A 264 -20.90 -4.31 13.54
N LEU A 265 -20.61 -3.07 13.11
CA LEU A 265 -20.66 -2.68 11.71
C LEU A 265 -19.72 -3.55 10.85
N MET A 266 -18.48 -3.74 11.29
CA MET A 266 -17.54 -4.62 10.61
C MET A 266 -18.02 -6.08 10.60
N GLY A 267 -18.58 -6.54 11.73
CA GLY A 267 -19.16 -7.86 11.87
C GLY A 267 -20.20 -8.13 10.79
N GLU A 268 -21.09 -7.17 10.55
CA GLU A 268 -22.12 -7.35 9.53
C GLU A 268 -21.63 -7.26 8.10
N LEU A 269 -20.76 -6.30 7.78
CA LEU A 269 -20.19 -6.26 6.43
C LEU A 269 -19.43 -7.56 6.11
N THR A 270 -18.86 -8.20 7.14
CA THR A 270 -18.23 -9.51 7.03
C THR A 270 -19.28 -10.61 6.83
N ALA A 271 -20.37 -10.61 7.60
CA ALA A 271 -21.46 -11.57 7.48
C ALA A 271 -22.15 -11.50 6.11
N HIS A 272 -22.47 -10.29 5.61
CA HIS A 272 -23.03 -10.08 4.27
C HIS A 272 -22.12 -10.70 3.20
N SER A 273 -20.80 -10.55 3.32
CA SER A 273 -19.85 -11.11 2.37
C SER A 273 -19.65 -12.64 2.45
N LYS A 274 -20.30 -13.34 3.39
CA LYS A 274 -20.37 -14.80 3.39
C LYS A 274 -21.43 -15.34 2.43
N VAL A 275 -22.34 -14.48 1.97
CA VAL A 275 -23.32 -14.81 0.94
C VAL A 275 -22.67 -14.54 -0.42
N ASP A 276 -22.49 -15.58 -1.22
CA ASP A 276 -21.70 -15.50 -2.47
C ASP A 276 -22.22 -14.45 -3.45
N THR A 277 -23.55 -14.32 -3.59
CA THR A 277 -24.17 -13.35 -4.50
C THR A 277 -23.91 -11.91 -4.04
N LEU A 278 -24.08 -11.64 -2.74
CA LEU A 278 -23.84 -10.32 -2.14
C LEU A 278 -22.34 -9.96 -2.20
N HIS A 279 -21.47 -10.95 -1.98
CA HIS A 279 -20.04 -10.77 -2.11
C HIS A 279 -19.63 -10.37 -3.53
N GLN A 280 -20.18 -11.06 -4.54
CA GLN A 280 -19.91 -10.79 -5.94
C GLN A 280 -20.45 -9.43 -6.39
N GLN A 281 -21.64 -9.04 -5.94
CA GLN A 281 -22.22 -7.73 -6.26
C GLN A 281 -21.41 -6.57 -5.64
N ASN A 282 -20.81 -6.80 -4.47
CA ASN A 282 -19.96 -5.83 -3.77
C ASN A 282 -20.62 -4.46 -3.55
N GLN A 283 -21.94 -4.46 -3.38
CA GLN A 283 -22.74 -3.25 -3.16
C GLN A 283 -23.43 -3.32 -1.80
N THR A 284 -23.38 -2.20 -1.10
CA THR A 284 -24.02 -2.01 0.19
C THR A 284 -24.83 -0.72 0.15
N SER A 285 -26.04 -0.79 0.66
CA SER A 285 -26.92 0.34 0.92
C SER A 285 -26.69 0.82 2.35
N LEU A 286 -26.56 2.13 2.53
CA LEU A 286 -26.46 2.83 3.80
C LEU A 286 -27.68 3.76 3.91
N TYR A 287 -28.63 3.38 4.74
CA TYR A 287 -29.78 4.20 5.10
C TYR A 287 -29.45 4.97 6.38
N VAL A 288 -29.72 6.27 6.41
CA VAL A 288 -29.46 7.15 7.54
C VAL A 288 -30.74 7.92 7.83
N SER A 289 -31.28 7.77 9.04
CA SER A 289 -32.42 8.54 9.53
C SER A 289 -32.26 8.93 11.01
N PRO A 290 -33.10 9.85 11.51
CA PRO A 290 -33.09 10.22 12.93
C PRO A 290 -33.25 9.04 13.88
N GLU A 291 -34.01 8.02 13.46
CA GLU A 291 -34.34 6.84 14.26
C GLU A 291 -33.23 5.79 14.26
N GLY A 292 -32.34 5.79 13.26
CA GLY A 292 -31.30 4.78 13.15
C GLY A 292 -30.55 4.78 11.84
N ILE A 293 -29.57 3.88 11.76
CA ILE A 293 -28.79 3.64 10.55
C ILE A 293 -29.04 2.21 10.13
N LEU A 294 -29.31 1.96 8.85
CA LEU A 294 -29.39 0.60 8.33
C LEU A 294 -28.28 0.35 7.30
N ILE A 295 -27.61 -0.78 7.45
CA ILE A 295 -26.71 -1.33 6.45
C ILE A 295 -27.42 -2.51 5.80
N GLY A 296 -27.53 -2.47 4.48
CA GLY A 296 -28.21 -3.48 3.69
C GLY A 296 -27.37 -3.93 2.50
N SER A 297 -27.44 -5.20 2.14
CA SER A 297 -26.99 -5.72 0.85
C SER A 297 -28.06 -6.63 0.31
N ALA A 298 -28.50 -6.41 -0.92
CA ALA A 298 -29.61 -7.15 -1.51
C ALA A 298 -29.40 -7.42 -3.00
N THR A 299 -29.80 -8.61 -3.41
CA THR A 299 -30.03 -9.05 -4.80
C THR A 299 -31.51 -9.37 -4.98
N ASP A 300 -31.90 -9.81 -6.17
CA ASP A 300 -33.27 -10.26 -6.44
C ASP A 300 -33.72 -11.46 -5.57
N LYS A 301 -32.78 -12.22 -4.99
CA LYS A 301 -33.07 -13.48 -4.28
C LYS A 301 -32.67 -13.47 -2.80
N GLU A 302 -31.65 -12.70 -2.46
CA GLU A 302 -30.99 -12.76 -1.16
C GLU A 302 -30.79 -11.35 -0.65
N ALA A 303 -31.10 -11.12 0.63
CA ALA A 303 -30.92 -9.83 1.27
C ALA A 303 -30.43 -10.00 2.71
N CYS A 304 -29.53 -9.13 3.13
CA CYS A 304 -29.06 -9.04 4.50
C CYS A 304 -29.16 -7.57 4.93
N HIS A 305 -29.80 -7.34 6.08
CA HIS A 305 -30.01 -6.01 6.63
C HIS A 305 -29.73 -6.03 8.13
N ARG A 306 -29.10 -4.97 8.63
CA ARG A 306 -29.06 -4.68 10.06
C ARG A 306 -29.35 -3.22 10.31
N LEU A 307 -30.32 -2.99 11.19
CA LEU A 307 -30.59 -1.69 11.77
C LEU A 307 -29.70 -1.51 13.01
N PHE A 308 -29.06 -0.36 13.10
CA PHE A 308 -28.25 0.08 14.22
C PHE A 308 -28.93 1.27 14.87
N GLU A 309 -28.97 1.28 16.20
CA GLU A 309 -29.35 2.45 16.97
C GLU A 309 -28.32 3.55 16.74
N ASN A 310 -28.80 4.73 16.37
CA ASN A 310 -27.95 5.89 16.19
C ASN A 310 -27.79 6.64 17.52
N LYS A 311 -26.55 6.85 17.96
CA LYS A 311 -26.27 7.60 19.20
C LYS A 311 -26.08 9.10 18.98
N VAL A 312 -25.94 9.54 17.72
CA VAL A 312 -25.76 10.94 17.35
C VAL A 312 -26.87 11.30 16.35
N PRO A 313 -27.85 12.15 16.71
CA PRO A 313 -28.97 12.46 15.82
C PRO A 313 -28.49 12.89 14.43
N SER A 314 -29.02 12.27 13.38
CA SER A 314 -28.77 12.69 12.00
C SER A 314 -29.68 13.87 11.61
N ASN A 315 -29.53 14.36 10.38
CA ASN A 315 -30.47 15.34 9.79
C ASN A 315 -31.93 14.84 9.81
N ASP A 316 -32.87 15.78 9.70
CA ASP A 316 -34.32 15.60 9.88
C ASP A 316 -35.01 14.63 8.89
N ALA A 317 -34.37 14.30 7.75
CA ALA A 317 -34.98 13.48 6.70
C ALA A 317 -34.16 12.20 6.42
N PRO A 318 -34.82 11.03 6.24
CA PRO A 318 -34.17 9.80 5.82
C PRO A 318 -33.47 9.93 4.47
N LEU A 319 -32.25 9.40 4.37
CA LEU A 319 -31.46 9.39 3.15
C LEU A 319 -30.87 7.99 2.91
N LEU A 320 -30.87 7.57 1.64
CA LEU A 320 -30.30 6.30 1.20
C LEU A 320 -29.09 6.53 0.31
N TYR A 321 -27.98 5.88 0.67
CA TYR A 321 -26.73 5.91 -0.08
C TYR A 321 -26.34 4.51 -0.54
N SER A 322 -25.58 4.42 -1.62
CA SER A 322 -24.93 3.20 -2.08
C SER A 322 -23.41 3.36 -2.04
N LEU A 323 -22.73 2.29 -1.64
CA LEU A 323 -21.28 2.24 -1.53
C LEU A 323 -20.74 0.82 -1.77
N ARG A 324 -19.43 0.72 -2.04
CA ARG A 324 -18.77 -0.57 -2.24
C ARG A 324 -18.40 -1.22 -0.92
N ALA A 325 -18.84 -2.47 -0.73
CA ALA A 325 -18.62 -3.19 0.53
C ALA A 325 -17.13 -3.42 0.82
N THR A 326 -16.31 -3.70 -0.20
CA THR A 326 -14.86 -3.87 -0.08
C THR A 326 -14.16 -2.59 0.39
N GLU A 327 -14.52 -1.45 -0.19
CA GLU A 327 -13.90 -0.16 0.15
C GLU A 327 -14.27 0.23 1.58
N PHE A 328 -15.53 0.02 1.98
CA PHE A 328 -15.97 0.31 3.34
C PHE A 328 -15.31 -0.58 4.38
N LYS A 329 -15.24 -1.89 4.12
CA LYS A 329 -14.51 -2.84 4.98
C LYS A 329 -13.04 -2.47 5.11
N GLN A 330 -12.41 -2.01 4.04
CA GLN A 330 -11.01 -1.59 4.09
C GLN A 330 -10.82 -0.35 4.99
N ALA A 331 -11.66 0.67 4.83
CA ALA A 331 -11.62 1.88 5.65
C ALA A 331 -11.86 1.56 7.14
N LEU A 332 -12.86 0.73 7.45
CA LEU A 332 -13.14 0.30 8.83
C LEU A 332 -12.02 -0.57 9.41
N SER A 333 -11.35 -1.41 8.60
CA SER A 333 -10.21 -2.22 9.06
C SER A 333 -9.03 -1.36 9.49
N GLN A 334 -8.80 -0.24 8.77
CA GLN A 334 -7.81 0.75 9.17
C GLN A 334 -8.24 1.48 10.45
N TYR A 335 -9.52 1.85 10.54
CA TYR A 335 -10.06 2.56 11.71
C TYR A 335 -9.96 1.73 13.00
N ARG A 336 -10.23 0.42 12.94
CA ARG A 336 -10.14 -0.48 14.10
C ARG A 336 -8.75 -0.54 14.75
N LYS A 337 -7.69 -0.14 14.05
CA LYS A 337 -6.34 -0.01 14.65
C LYS A 337 -6.26 1.09 15.71
N LEU A 338 -7.21 2.02 15.72
CA LEU A 338 -7.29 3.11 16.70
C LEU A 338 -7.81 2.67 18.07
N SER A 339 -8.18 1.38 18.24
CA SER A 339 -8.74 0.82 19.48
C SER A 339 -10.02 1.52 19.98
N THR A 340 -10.73 2.24 19.11
CA THR A 340 -12.01 2.88 19.41
C THR A 340 -13.17 1.90 19.21
N ARG A 341 -14.16 1.95 20.11
CA ARG A 341 -15.36 1.11 20.02
C ARG A 341 -16.39 1.67 19.05
N GLU A 342 -16.45 2.99 18.94
CA GLU A 342 -17.38 3.71 18.08
C GLU A 342 -16.65 4.36 16.92
N VAL A 343 -17.30 4.36 15.76
CA VAL A 343 -16.87 5.14 14.59
C VAL A 343 -17.86 6.28 14.40
N PHE A 344 -17.32 7.49 14.27
CA PHE A 344 -18.11 8.67 13.92
C PHE A 344 -18.07 8.84 12.41
N LEU A 345 -19.23 9.00 11.81
CA LEU A 345 -19.41 9.00 10.37
C LEU A 345 -20.10 10.28 9.95
N GLN A 346 -19.61 10.88 8.87
CA GLN A 346 -20.27 12.01 8.23
C GLN A 346 -20.39 11.78 6.73
N VAL A 347 -21.55 12.07 6.18
CA VAL A 347 -21.75 12.18 4.73
C VAL A 347 -21.33 13.59 4.33
N LEU A 348 -20.32 13.67 3.47
CA LEU A 348 -19.68 14.90 3.03
C LEU A 348 -19.98 15.13 1.55
N LEU A 349 -20.59 16.27 1.23
CA LEU A 349 -20.88 16.70 -0.14
C LEU A 349 -19.79 17.66 -0.64
N GLY A 350 -19.10 17.26 -1.70
CA GLY A 350 -18.11 18.07 -2.38
C GLY A 350 -18.74 19.18 -3.25
N PRO A 351 -17.96 20.20 -3.64
CA PRO A 351 -18.44 21.31 -4.47
C PRO A 351 -18.84 20.87 -5.89
N ASP A 352 -18.34 19.73 -6.35
CA ASP A 352 -18.68 19.09 -7.63
C ASP A 352 -19.94 18.20 -7.54
N GLY A 353 -20.57 18.13 -6.37
CA GLY A 353 -21.73 17.26 -6.11
C GLY A 353 -21.38 15.81 -5.77
N SER A 354 -20.09 15.45 -5.76
CA SER A 354 -19.63 14.13 -5.31
C SER A 354 -19.84 13.96 -3.80
N ARG A 355 -20.07 12.72 -3.35
CA ARG A 355 -20.25 12.41 -1.94
C ARG A 355 -19.20 11.43 -1.45
N VAL A 356 -18.75 11.65 -0.23
CA VAL A 356 -17.88 10.70 0.48
C VAL A 356 -18.41 10.48 1.89
N LEU A 357 -18.25 9.27 2.39
CA LEU A 357 -18.45 8.94 3.80
C LEU A 357 -17.11 9.13 4.52
N GLY A 358 -17.01 10.18 5.32
CA GLY A 358 -15.86 10.43 6.20
C GLY A 358 -15.98 9.64 7.50
N LEU A 359 -14.95 8.87 7.84
CA LEU A 359 -14.78 8.20 9.12
C LEU A 359 -13.92 9.10 10.00
N TYR A 360 -14.39 9.46 11.20
CA TYR A 360 -13.71 10.35 12.13
C TYR A 360 -13.37 9.61 13.43
N LYS A 361 -12.25 9.99 14.05
CA LYS A 361 -11.75 9.38 15.29
C LYS A 361 -12.65 9.69 16.49
N ASP A 362 -13.16 10.92 16.52
CA ASP A 362 -14.07 11.44 17.52
C ASP A 362 -14.93 12.56 16.91
N THR A 363 -15.82 13.15 17.71
CA THR A 363 -16.73 14.21 17.28
C THR A 363 -16.07 15.59 17.15
N GLY A 364 -14.86 15.77 17.68
CA GLY A 364 -14.10 17.03 17.65
C GLY A 364 -13.03 17.08 16.55
N ALA A 365 -12.74 15.97 15.89
CA ALA A 365 -11.78 15.88 14.79
C ALA A 365 -12.18 16.78 13.61
N GLU A 366 -11.23 17.61 13.16
CA GLU A 366 -11.45 18.55 12.06
C GLU A 366 -11.45 17.85 10.69
N HIS A 367 -10.67 16.78 10.56
CA HIS A 367 -10.52 16.04 9.32
C HIS A 367 -10.89 14.57 9.47
N PRO A 368 -11.44 13.94 8.42
CA PRO A 368 -11.71 12.52 8.46
C PRO A 368 -10.40 11.76 8.60
N TYR A 369 -10.46 10.68 9.37
CA TYR A 369 -9.45 9.65 9.34
C TYR A 369 -9.37 9.01 7.94
N SER A 370 -10.50 8.59 7.39
CA SER A 370 -10.55 7.95 6.06
C SER A 370 -11.85 8.32 5.37
N THR A 371 -11.88 8.22 4.05
CA THR A 371 -13.07 8.51 3.24
C THR A 371 -13.39 7.35 2.32
N VAL A 372 -14.69 7.06 2.15
CA VAL A 372 -15.21 6.07 1.21
C VAL A 372 -16.12 6.78 0.22
N ALA A 373 -15.98 6.49 -1.08
CA ALA A 373 -16.88 7.07 -2.08
C ALA A 373 -18.30 6.49 -1.91
N ILE A 374 -19.31 7.38 -1.93
CA ILE A 374 -20.72 7.00 -1.82
C ILE A 374 -21.54 7.73 -2.87
N GLU A 375 -22.69 7.16 -3.23
CA GLU A 375 -23.64 7.76 -4.17
C GLU A 375 -25.01 7.86 -3.50
N LEU A 376 -25.76 8.92 -3.80
CA LEU A 376 -27.13 9.06 -3.33
C LEU A 376 -28.05 8.17 -4.18
N SER A 377 -28.85 7.32 -3.52
CA SER A 377 -29.72 6.34 -4.18
C SER A 377 -31.17 6.54 -3.75
N PRO A 378 -31.85 7.61 -4.20
CA PRO A 378 -33.20 7.92 -3.76
C PRO A 378 -34.24 6.90 -4.24
N GLN A 379 -33.99 6.19 -5.35
CA GLN A 379 -34.96 5.27 -5.92
C GLN A 379 -35.26 4.07 -5.01
N GLY A 380 -34.32 3.68 -4.15
CA GLY A 380 -34.48 2.55 -3.22
C GLY A 380 -35.05 2.93 -1.86
N LEU A 381 -35.24 4.22 -1.57
CA LEU A 381 -35.57 4.70 -0.22
C LEU A 381 -36.88 4.11 0.30
N ALA A 382 -37.97 4.24 -0.47
CA ALA A 382 -39.28 3.73 -0.07
C ALA A 382 -39.28 2.21 0.18
N SER A 383 -38.56 1.45 -0.66
CA SER A 383 -38.45 0.00 -0.50
C SER A 383 -37.68 -0.39 0.77
N ILE A 384 -36.65 0.38 1.14
CA ILE A 384 -35.92 0.17 2.39
C ILE A 384 -36.80 0.55 3.60
N GLU A 385 -37.56 1.63 3.53
CA GLU A 385 -38.50 2.02 4.59
C GLU A 385 -39.57 0.95 4.83
N GLU A 386 -40.19 0.44 3.76
CA GLU A 386 -41.14 -0.69 3.84
C GLU A 386 -40.48 -1.94 4.45
N THR A 387 -39.22 -2.22 4.08
CA THR A 387 -38.46 -3.34 4.63
C THR A 387 -38.22 -3.17 6.13
N ILE A 388 -37.89 -1.96 6.59
CA ILE A 388 -37.70 -1.64 8.01
C ILE A 388 -39.00 -1.85 8.77
N GLU A 389 -40.11 -1.25 8.30
CA GLU A 389 -41.42 -1.38 8.94
C GLU A 389 -41.88 -2.84 9.05
N TYR A 390 -41.73 -3.60 7.96
CA TYR A 390 -42.08 -5.02 7.94
C TYR A 390 -41.29 -5.83 8.96
N HIS A 391 -39.97 -5.67 9.03
CA HIS A 391 -39.13 -6.43 9.97
C HIS A 391 -39.28 -5.96 11.42
N GLN A 392 -39.57 -4.69 11.67
CA GLN A 392 -39.91 -4.21 13.02
C GLN A 392 -41.25 -4.75 13.52
N SER A 393 -42.19 -5.07 12.61
CA SER A 393 -43.45 -5.71 12.96
C SER A 393 -43.32 -7.20 13.29
N MET A 394 -42.20 -7.84 12.93
CA MET A 394 -41.95 -9.25 13.22
C MET A 394 -41.56 -9.45 14.68
N LYS A 395 -42.21 -10.40 15.34
CA LYS A 395 -41.70 -10.94 16.61
C LYS A 395 -40.60 -11.95 16.29
N PRO A 396 -39.43 -11.90 16.97
CA PRO A 396 -38.45 -12.97 16.83
C PRO A 396 -39.12 -14.29 17.18
N ALA A 397 -38.94 -15.32 16.34
CA ALA A 397 -39.35 -16.66 16.73
C ALA A 397 -38.56 -17.03 17.99
N GLN A 398 -39.23 -17.12 19.14
CA GLN A 398 -38.65 -17.74 20.33
C GLN A 398 -38.19 -19.14 19.92
N GLY A 399 -36.88 -19.38 20.03
CA GLY A 399 -36.33 -20.72 19.89
C GLY A 399 -36.65 -21.55 21.13
N ASP A 400 -37.90 -21.95 21.30
CA ASP A 400 -38.26 -23.10 22.13
C ASP A 400 -38.49 -24.29 21.18
N LEU A 401 -37.41 -25.03 20.95
CA LEU A 401 -37.48 -26.35 20.31
C LEU A 401 -37.06 -27.48 21.24
N PHE A 402 -36.77 -27.20 22.52
CA PHE A 402 -36.43 -28.22 23.53
C PHE A 402 -36.80 -27.79 24.96
N SER A 403 -38.09 -27.67 25.27
CA SER A 403 -38.56 -27.50 26.66
C SER A 403 -39.59 -28.53 27.11
N ASP A 404 -39.75 -29.66 26.40
CA ASP A 404 -40.60 -30.78 26.83
C ASP A 404 -39.87 -32.12 26.64
N PHE A 405 -38.94 -32.42 27.53
CA PHE A 405 -38.59 -33.81 27.90
C PHE A 405 -38.05 -33.80 29.32
N ASN A 406 -38.96 -33.94 30.29
CA ASN A 406 -38.72 -34.60 31.58
C ASN A 406 -40.08 -34.85 32.24
N ASP A 407 -40.63 -36.05 31.98
CA ASP A 407 -41.45 -36.81 32.92
C ASP A 407 -40.64 -38.04 33.35
#